data_AF-A0A9Q0RD99-F1
#
_entry.id   AF-A0A9Q0RD99-F1
#
_cell.length_a   1.000
_cell.length_b   1.000
_cell.length_c   1.000
_cell.angle_alpha   90.00
_cell.angle_beta   90.00
_cell.angle_gamma   90.00
#
_symmetry.space_group_name_H-M   'P 1'
#
loop_
_entity.id
_entity.type
_entity.pdbx_description
1 polymer ?
#
loop_
_entity_poly.entity_id
_entity_poly.type
_entity_poly.pdbx_seq_one_letter_code
_entity_poly.pdbx_strand_id
1 'polypeptide(L)'
;MGQHGFLRFFLCLCNFNNELIRLLKIWEKKIIHSLLYIFNHLPENEDFIEAKAACLVLLSQKCKKKLSDLKSIGGIEFFKDLLDHNQPLISFHASSFLTENFQIKFPDKFKSVMKMISKKAQQLNQIQLLKNPYFFIKETQEILERQKTKKKYL
;
A
#
# COMPACT_ATOMS: atom_id res chain seq x y z
N MET A 1 -17.11 -16.76 54.00
CA MET A 1 -16.90 -15.42 53.41
C MET A 1 -15.86 -15.43 52.26
N GLY A 2 -15.94 -16.38 51.31
CA GLY A 2 -14.86 -16.57 50.30
C GLY A 2 -15.22 -16.42 48.82
N GLN A 3 -16.51 -16.46 48.44
CA GLN A 3 -16.89 -16.53 47.02
C GLN A 3 -17.08 -15.15 46.34
N HIS A 4 -17.44 -14.10 47.10
CA HIS A 4 -17.63 -12.75 46.54
C HIS A 4 -16.32 -12.04 46.15
N GLY A 5 -15.21 -12.35 46.83
CA GLY A 5 -13.89 -11.77 46.51
C GLY A 5 -13.31 -12.31 45.20
N PHE A 6 -13.50 -13.61 44.93
CA PHE A 6 -12.99 -14.26 43.72
C PHE A 6 -13.74 -13.80 42.47
N LEU A 7 -15.08 -13.68 42.53
CA LEU A 7 -15.88 -13.14 41.44
C LEU A 7 -15.56 -11.66 41.14
N ARG A 8 -15.33 -10.83 42.16
CA ARG A 8 -14.90 -9.43 41.96
C ARG A 8 -13.50 -9.34 41.32
N PHE A 9 -12.56 -10.18 41.74
CA PHE A 9 -11.22 -10.22 41.16
C PHE A 9 -11.24 -10.71 39.71
N PHE A 10 -12.03 -11.74 39.40
CA PHE A 10 -12.20 -12.26 38.04
C PHE A 10 -12.89 -11.24 37.12
N LEU A 11 -13.93 -10.55 37.59
CA LEU A 11 -14.59 -9.46 36.86
C LEU A 11 -13.65 -8.27 36.64
N CYS A 12 -12.77 -7.95 37.60
CA CYS A 12 -11.77 -6.90 37.46
C CYS A 12 -10.70 -7.27 36.41
N LEU A 13 -10.19 -8.50 36.42
CA LEU A 13 -9.25 -9.02 35.41
C LEU A 13 -9.88 -9.07 34.01
N CYS A 14 -11.14 -9.51 33.90
CA CYS A 14 -11.88 -9.49 32.65
C CYS A 14 -12.12 -8.06 32.14
N ASN A 15 -12.48 -7.12 33.01
CA ASN A 15 -12.66 -5.72 32.64
C ASN A 15 -11.34 -5.06 32.22
N PHE A 16 -10.24 -5.35 32.90
CA PHE A 16 -8.90 -4.88 32.52
C PHE A 16 -8.48 -5.42 31.15
N ASN A 17 -8.71 -6.71 30.90
CA ASN A 17 -8.45 -7.33 29.59
C ASN A 17 -9.34 -6.73 28.49
N ASN A 18 -10.61 -6.46 28.77
CA ASN A 18 -11.53 -5.83 27.82
C ASN A 18 -11.13 -4.39 27.48
N GLU A 19 -10.71 -3.60 28.48
CA GLU A 19 -10.19 -2.26 28.24
C GLU A 19 -8.86 -2.28 27.50
N LEU A 20 -7.95 -3.21 27.77
CA LEU A 20 -6.73 -3.40 26.97
C LEU A 20 -7.06 -3.74 25.50
N ILE A 21 -7.98 -4.67 25.26
CA ILE A 21 -8.43 -5.02 23.90
C ILE A 21 -9.06 -3.80 23.21
N ARG A 22 -9.83 -3.01 23.94
CA ARG A 22 -10.44 -1.77 23.43
C ARG A 22 -9.37 -0.74 23.07
N LEU A 23 -8.39 -0.51 23.93
CA LEU A 23 -7.27 0.39 23.68
C LEU A 23 -6.43 -0.08 22.49
N LEU A 24 -6.16 -1.38 22.39
CA LEU A 24 -5.48 -1.97 21.23
C LEU A 24 -6.26 -1.75 19.94
N LYS A 25 -7.59 -1.91 19.95
CA LYS A 25 -8.45 -1.62 18.78
C LYS A 25 -8.45 -0.13 18.42
N ILE A 26 -8.45 0.76 19.41
CA ILE A 26 -8.36 2.22 19.16
C ILE A 26 -7.01 2.56 18.55
N TRP A 27 -5.93 2.01 19.09
CA TRP A 27 -4.58 2.21 18.60
C TRP A 27 -4.42 1.64 17.18
N GLU A 28 -4.96 0.45 16.93
CA GLU A 28 -4.96 -0.18 15.61
C GLU A 28 -5.72 0.64 14.57
N LYS A 29 -6.77 1.37 14.96
CA LYS A 29 -7.50 2.30 14.07
C LYS A 29 -6.74 3.61 13.83
N LYS A 30 -6.02 4.13 14.83
CA LYS A 30 -5.32 5.42 14.73
C LYS A 30 -3.94 5.32 14.09
N ILE A 31 -3.31 4.14 14.14
CA ILE A 31 -1.94 3.94 13.65
C ILE A 31 -1.78 4.32 12.17
N ILE A 32 -2.81 4.15 11.34
CA ILE A 32 -2.75 4.55 9.92
C ILE A 32 -2.55 6.06 9.77
N HIS A 33 -3.26 6.85 10.57
CA HIS A 33 -3.14 8.31 10.55
C HIS A 33 -1.80 8.78 11.13
N SER A 34 -1.30 8.10 12.16
CA SER A 34 0.03 8.38 12.71
C SER A 34 1.14 8.07 11.69
N LEU A 35 1.05 6.94 11.00
CA LEU A 35 1.99 6.58 9.94
C LEU A 35 1.93 7.57 8.77
N LEU A 36 0.72 7.96 8.34
CA LEU A 36 0.56 8.96 7.29
C LEU A 36 1.14 10.32 7.69
N TYR A 37 0.89 10.73 8.94
CA TYR A 37 1.45 11.96 9.48
C TYR A 37 2.97 11.92 9.46
N ILE A 38 3.58 10.84 9.96
CA ILE A 38 5.04 10.66 9.96
C ILE A 38 5.57 10.71 8.53
N PHE A 39 4.99 9.94 7.61
CA PHE A 39 5.42 9.92 6.20
C PHE A 39 5.42 11.31 5.56
N ASN A 40 4.37 12.09 5.79
CA ASN A 40 4.20 13.42 5.20
C ASN A 40 5.13 14.48 5.82
N HIS A 41 5.58 14.28 7.06
CA HIS A 41 6.41 15.24 7.80
C HIS A 41 7.87 14.80 7.96
N LEU A 42 8.24 13.62 7.46
CA LEU A 42 9.62 13.19 7.41
C LEU A 42 10.40 14.08 6.43
N PRO A 43 11.60 14.56 6.82
CA PRO A 43 12.48 15.33 5.95
C PRO A 43 12.80 14.60 4.63
N GLU A 44 13.08 15.38 3.57
CA GLU A 44 13.43 14.85 2.24
C GLU A 44 14.93 14.84 1.95
N ASN A 45 15.76 15.13 2.95
CA ASN A 45 17.20 14.96 2.85
C ASN A 45 17.58 13.46 2.92
N GLU A 46 18.79 13.15 2.45
CA GLU A 46 19.26 11.77 2.26
C GLU A 46 19.18 10.92 3.54
N ASP A 47 19.45 11.51 4.70
CA ASP A 47 19.43 10.82 6.01
C ASP A 47 18.08 10.20 6.38
N PHE A 48 16.98 10.71 5.81
CA PHE A 48 15.61 10.27 6.17
C PHE A 48 14.89 9.53 5.05
N ILE A 49 15.51 9.36 3.88
CA ILE A 49 14.87 8.68 2.74
C ILE A 49 14.54 7.22 3.06
N GLU A 50 15.46 6.51 3.73
CA GLU A 50 15.20 5.14 4.16
C GLU A 50 14.06 5.04 5.17
N ALA A 51 13.99 5.98 6.12
CA ALA A 51 12.90 6.05 7.09
C ALA A 51 11.55 6.37 6.41
N LYS A 52 11.54 7.29 5.43
CA LYS A 52 10.35 7.64 4.64
C LYS A 52 9.87 6.45 3.81
N ALA A 53 10.80 5.74 3.17
CA ALA A 53 10.52 4.51 2.43
C ALA A 53 9.97 3.40 3.34
N ALA A 54 10.58 3.16 4.50
CA ALA A 54 10.11 2.20 5.49
C ALA A 54 8.68 2.54 5.97
N CYS A 55 8.42 3.83 6.23
CA CYS A 55 7.09 4.30 6.59
C CYS A 55 6.05 4.01 5.49
N LEU A 56 6.41 4.24 4.22
CA LEU A 56 5.55 3.91 3.08
C LEU A 56 5.29 2.40 2.95
N VAL A 57 6.28 1.57 3.22
CA VAL A 57 6.10 0.11 3.26
C VAL A 57 5.11 -0.29 4.35
N LEU A 58 5.20 0.30 5.55
CA LEU A 58 4.26 0.04 6.64
C LEU A 58 2.83 0.50 6.30
N LEU A 59 2.69 1.69 5.71
CA LEU A 59 1.42 2.18 5.18
C LEU A 59 0.83 1.21 4.16
N SER A 60 1.66 0.75 3.21
CA SER A 60 1.27 -0.21 2.18
C SER A 60 0.73 -1.51 2.80
N GLN A 61 1.43 -2.07 3.80
CA GLN A 61 1.00 -3.30 4.47
C GLN A 61 -0.33 -3.15 5.22
N LYS A 62 -0.56 -1.99 5.84
CA LYS A 62 -1.86 -1.67 6.46
C LYS A 62 -2.98 -1.60 5.42
N CYS A 63 -2.74 -0.86 4.34
CA CYS A 63 -3.70 -0.66 3.26
C CYS A 63 -4.05 -1.96 2.51
N LYS A 64 -3.10 -2.89 2.39
CA LYS A 64 -3.35 -4.22 1.80
C LYS A 64 -4.34 -5.05 2.64
N LYS A 65 -4.25 -4.95 3.98
CA LYS A 65 -5.08 -5.74 4.90
C LYS A 65 -6.49 -5.18 5.06
N LYS A 66 -6.64 -3.86 4.99
CA LYS A 66 -7.91 -3.17 5.27
C LYS A 66 -8.20 -2.09 4.24
N LEU A 67 -9.27 -2.29 3.47
CA LEU A 67 -9.74 -1.31 2.49
C LEU A 67 -10.13 0.03 3.14
N SER A 68 -10.61 0.02 4.39
CA SER A 68 -10.89 1.24 5.16
C SER A 68 -9.65 2.09 5.37
N ASP A 69 -8.50 1.46 5.61
CA ASP A 69 -7.22 2.14 5.86
C ASP A 69 -6.68 2.73 4.55
N LEU A 70 -6.88 2.04 3.42
CA LEU A 70 -6.56 2.61 2.11
C LEU A 70 -7.42 3.83 1.80
N LYS A 71 -8.73 3.77 2.08
CA LYS A 71 -9.63 4.91 1.88
C LYS A 71 -9.26 6.10 2.77
N SER A 72 -8.82 5.87 4.01
CA SER A 72 -8.54 6.94 4.97
C SER A 72 -7.28 7.75 4.63
N ILE A 73 -6.39 7.23 3.78
CA ILE A 73 -5.20 7.95 3.31
C ILE A 73 -5.35 8.58 1.91
N GLY A 74 -6.56 8.57 1.33
CA GLY A 74 -6.83 9.12 0.00
C GLY A 74 -6.96 8.08 -1.12
N GLY A 75 -6.97 6.79 -0.80
CA GLY A 75 -7.22 5.73 -1.77
C GLY A 75 -6.00 5.31 -2.57
N ILE A 76 -6.23 4.78 -3.78
CA ILE A 76 -5.14 4.35 -4.67
C ILE A 76 -4.35 5.57 -5.17
N GLU A 77 -5.03 6.71 -5.27
CA GLU A 77 -4.54 8.00 -5.74
C GLU A 77 -3.32 8.45 -4.94
N PHE A 78 -3.33 8.27 -3.61
CA PHE A 78 -2.15 8.50 -2.77
C PHE A 78 -0.88 7.81 -3.30
N PHE A 79 -0.98 6.54 -3.71
CA PHE A 79 0.17 5.80 -4.25
C PHE A 79 0.47 6.16 -5.70
N LYS A 80 -0.51 6.60 -6.49
CA LYS A 80 -0.27 7.07 -7.86
C LYS A 80 0.51 8.37 -7.86
N ASP A 81 0.19 9.29 -6.96
CA ASP A 81 0.85 10.59 -6.85
C ASP A 81 2.33 10.43 -6.48
N LEU A 82 2.66 9.38 -5.72
CA LEU A 82 4.04 9.02 -5.37
C LEU A 82 4.85 8.40 -6.51
N LEU A 83 4.26 8.12 -7.68
CA LEU A 83 5.03 7.61 -8.82
C LEU A 83 5.99 8.67 -9.38
N ASP A 84 5.61 9.94 -9.30
CA ASP A 84 6.41 11.07 -9.80
C ASP A 84 7.25 11.72 -8.71
N HIS A 85 7.44 11.01 -7.58
CA HIS A 85 8.27 11.45 -6.47
C HIS A 85 9.75 11.55 -6.90
N ASN A 86 10.47 12.55 -6.38
CA ASN A 86 11.88 12.81 -6.70
C ASN A 86 12.81 11.63 -6.32
N GLN A 87 12.54 11.00 -5.18
CA GLN A 87 13.31 9.87 -4.67
C GLN A 87 12.87 8.54 -5.31
N PRO A 88 13.75 7.84 -6.06
CA PRO A 88 13.39 6.59 -6.74
C PRO A 88 12.88 5.48 -5.81
N LEU A 89 13.38 5.42 -4.58
CA LEU A 89 12.98 4.42 -3.59
C LEU A 89 11.50 4.55 -3.20
N ILE A 90 11.00 5.79 -3.13
CA ILE A 90 9.59 6.07 -2.83
C ILE A 90 8.70 5.61 -3.99
N SER A 91 9.04 6.00 -5.22
CA SER A 91 8.33 5.58 -6.44
C SER A 91 8.36 4.06 -6.63
N PHE A 92 9.46 3.40 -6.28
CA PHE A 92 9.58 1.94 -6.30
C PHE A 92 8.61 1.27 -5.33
N HIS A 93 8.52 1.72 -4.08
CA HIS A 93 7.59 1.13 -3.12
C HIS A 93 6.13 1.42 -3.45
N ALA A 94 5.82 2.63 -3.91
CA ALA A 94 4.48 2.99 -4.35
C ALA A 94 4.02 2.14 -5.55
N SER A 95 4.88 2.00 -6.57
CA SER A 95 4.59 1.15 -7.74
C SER A 95 4.47 -0.32 -7.39
N SER A 96 5.22 -0.81 -6.39
CA SER A 96 5.10 -2.18 -5.88
C SER A 96 3.70 -2.43 -5.29
N PHE A 97 3.22 -1.53 -4.43
CA PHE A 97 1.87 -1.60 -3.90
C PHE A 97 0.81 -1.58 -5.02
N LEU A 98 0.95 -0.68 -5.99
CA LEU A 98 0.01 -0.56 -7.11
C LEU A 98 -0.01 -1.83 -7.98
N THR A 99 1.15 -2.42 -8.23
CA THR A 99 1.31 -3.65 -9.01
C THR A 99 0.58 -4.81 -8.35
N GLU A 100 0.82 -5.02 -7.05
CA GLU A 100 0.13 -6.04 -6.28
C GLU A 100 -1.38 -5.79 -6.22
N ASN A 101 -1.81 -4.54 -6.01
CA ASN A 101 -3.23 -4.20 -5.99
C ASN A 101 -3.90 -4.48 -7.35
N PHE A 102 -3.21 -4.16 -8.44
CA PHE A 102 -3.68 -4.41 -9.80
C PHE A 102 -3.79 -5.92 -10.08
N GLN A 103 -2.80 -6.71 -9.66
CA GLN A 103 -2.82 -8.17 -9.77
C GLN A 103 -3.98 -8.79 -9.00
N ILE A 104 -4.22 -8.36 -7.76
CA ILE A 104 -5.30 -8.88 -6.92
C ILE A 104 -6.67 -8.50 -7.47
N LYS A 105 -6.86 -7.24 -7.89
CA LYS A 105 -8.18 -6.75 -8.35
C LYS A 105 -8.53 -7.18 -9.77
N PHE A 106 -7.54 -7.30 -10.64
CA PHE A 106 -7.75 -7.54 -12.07
C PHE A 106 -6.78 -8.62 -12.61
N PRO A 107 -6.85 -9.86 -12.10
CA PRO A 107 -5.85 -10.89 -12.39
C PRO A 107 -5.72 -11.23 -13.88
N ASP A 108 -6.83 -11.30 -14.62
CA ASP A 108 -6.79 -11.63 -16.06
C ASP A 108 -6.21 -10.49 -16.90
N LYS A 109 -6.57 -9.25 -16.54
CA LYS A 109 -6.02 -8.05 -17.17
C LYS A 109 -4.53 -7.91 -16.87
N PHE A 110 -4.12 -8.19 -15.63
CA PHE A 110 -2.72 -8.25 -15.23
C PHE A 110 -1.94 -9.26 -16.07
N LYS A 111 -2.44 -10.50 -16.21
CA LYS A 111 -1.82 -11.53 -17.06
C LYS A 111 -1.69 -11.09 -18.52
N SER A 112 -2.72 -10.44 -19.07
CA SER A 112 -2.72 -9.93 -20.44
C SER A 112 -1.66 -8.83 -20.64
N VAL A 113 -1.65 -7.82 -19.74
CA VAL A 113 -0.67 -6.73 -19.78
C VAL A 113 0.75 -7.26 -19.59
N MET A 114 0.97 -8.16 -18.63
CA MET A 114 2.28 -8.81 -18.42
C MET A 114 2.78 -9.50 -19.69
N LYS A 115 1.93 -10.22 -20.43
CA LYS A 115 2.33 -10.84 -21.71
C LYS A 115 2.76 -9.78 -22.74
N MET A 116 2.03 -8.68 -22.83
CA MET A 116 2.37 -7.58 -23.75
C MET A 116 3.71 -6.94 -23.38
N ILE A 117 3.92 -6.65 -22.10
CA ILE A 117 5.16 -6.05 -21.59
C ILE A 117 6.33 -7.02 -21.77
N SER A 118 6.17 -8.31 -21.48
CA SER A 118 7.21 -9.33 -21.70
C SER A 118 7.64 -9.40 -23.17
N LYS A 119 6.67 -9.38 -24.09
CA LYS A 119 6.97 -9.36 -25.52
C LYS A 119 7.76 -8.09 -25.92
N LYS A 120 7.35 -6.92 -25.42
CA LYS A 120 8.06 -5.65 -25.64
C LYS A 120 9.48 -5.69 -25.06
N ALA A 121 9.63 -6.20 -23.83
CA ALA A 121 10.92 -6.31 -23.16
C ALA A 121 11.90 -7.22 -23.91
N GLN A 122 11.41 -8.35 -24.47
CA GLN A 122 12.20 -9.23 -25.33
C GLN A 122 12.63 -8.53 -26.62
N GLN A 123 11.70 -7.83 -27.29
CA GLN A 123 11.99 -7.12 -28.54
C GLN A 123 13.01 -5.98 -28.37
N LEU A 124 12.95 -5.27 -27.25
CA LEU A 124 13.83 -4.13 -26.95
C LEU A 124 15.08 -4.52 -26.16
N ASN A 125 15.24 -5.80 -25.81
CA ASN A 125 16.28 -6.30 -24.90
C ASN A 125 16.33 -5.57 -23.54
N GLN A 126 15.16 -5.21 -22.98
CA GLN A 126 15.01 -4.43 -21.75
C GLN A 126 14.38 -5.27 -20.63
N ILE A 127 15.11 -6.23 -20.10
CA ILE A 127 14.65 -7.15 -19.04
C ILE A 127 14.20 -6.39 -17.76
N GLN A 128 14.75 -5.19 -17.53
CA GLN A 128 14.41 -4.32 -16.40
C GLN A 128 12.93 -3.92 -16.33
N LEU A 129 12.21 -3.89 -17.47
CA LEU A 129 10.76 -3.65 -17.53
C LEU A 129 9.95 -4.67 -16.72
N LEU A 130 10.48 -5.88 -16.55
CA LEU A 130 9.82 -6.98 -15.83
C LEU A 130 10.26 -7.08 -14.37
N LYS A 131 11.42 -6.52 -14.02
CA LYS A 131 12.01 -6.63 -12.68
C LYS A 131 11.65 -5.46 -11.77
N ASN A 132 11.50 -4.26 -12.32
CA ASN A 132 11.19 -3.07 -11.54
C ASN A 132 9.69 -2.73 -11.63
N PRO A 133 8.93 -2.79 -10.52
CA PRO A 133 7.50 -2.46 -10.48
C PRO A 133 7.16 -1.06 -11.00
N TYR A 134 8.10 -0.11 -10.88
CA TYR A 134 7.89 1.25 -11.39
C TYR A 134 7.75 1.26 -12.91
N PHE A 135 8.68 0.61 -13.61
CA PHE A 135 8.63 0.50 -15.06
C PHE A 135 7.40 -0.28 -15.52
N PHE A 136 7.03 -1.34 -14.80
CA PHE A 136 5.81 -2.09 -15.08
C PHE A 136 4.55 -1.21 -15.00
N ILE A 137 4.40 -0.40 -13.95
CA ILE A 137 3.24 0.47 -13.77
C ILE A 137 3.18 1.56 -14.84
N LYS A 138 4.31 2.23 -15.15
CA LYS A 138 4.36 3.25 -16.21
C LYS A 138 3.97 2.66 -17.56
N GLU A 139 4.54 1.52 -17.94
CA GLU A 139 4.19 0.84 -19.19
C GLU A 139 2.73 0.37 -19.21
N THR A 140 2.21 -0.11 -18.07
CA THR A 140 0.80 -0.49 -17.94
C THR A 140 -0.11 0.71 -18.18
N GLN A 141 0.20 1.89 -17.61
CA GLN A 141 -0.57 3.12 -17.84
C GLN A 141 -0.61 3.47 -19.33
N GLU A 142 0.55 3.47 -20.00
CA GLU A 142 0.63 3.74 -21.44
C GLU A 142 -0.21 2.76 -22.29
N ILE A 143 -0.13 1.46 -22.01
CA ILE A 143 -0.90 0.44 -22.73
C ILE A 143 -2.41 0.68 -22.57
N LEU A 144 -2.85 0.98 -21.35
CA LEU A 144 -4.27 1.20 -21.06
C LEU A 144 -4.79 2.49 -21.70
N GLU A 145 -3.99 3.54 -21.75
CA GLU A 145 -4.33 4.78 -22.46
C GLU A 145 -4.46 4.55 -23.96
N ARG A 146 -3.52 3.83 -24.58
CA ARG A 146 -3.59 3.46 -26.00
C ARG A 146 -4.81 2.60 -26.33
N GLN A 147 -5.25 1.73 -25.42
CA GLN A 147 -6.47 0.95 -25.60
C GLN A 147 -7.74 1.81 -25.51
N LYS A 148 -7.76 2.80 -24.60
CA LYS A 148 -8.88 3.75 -24.49
C LYS A 148 -9.02 4.62 -25.74
N THR A 149 -7.90 5.12 -26.29
CA THR A 149 -7.94 5.94 -27.51
C THR A 149 -8.43 5.13 -28.70
N LYS A 150 -7.95 3.89 -28.90
CA LYS A 150 -8.42 3.02 -30.00
C LYS A 150 -9.93 2.72 -29.96
N LYS A 151 -10.52 2.56 -28.76
CA LYS A 151 -11.97 2.36 -28.60
C LYS A 151 -12.81 3.62 -28.85
N LYS A 152 -12.20 4.81 -28.90
CA LYS A 152 -12.92 6.06 -29.15
C LYS A 152 -13.08 6.35 -30.65
N TYR A 153 -12.33 5.64 -31.51
CA TYR A 153 -12.34 5.79 -32.96
C TYR A 153 -12.90 4.56 -33.69
N LEU A 154 -13.51 3.64 -32.96
CA LEU A 154 -14.28 2.48 -33.43
C LEU A 154 -15.72 2.64 -32.93
#